data_AF-A0A381X334-F1
#
_entry.id   AF-A0A381X334-F1
#
_cell.length_a   1.000
_cell.length_b   1.000
_cell.length_c   1.000
_cell.angle_alpha   90.00
_cell.angle_beta   90.00
_cell.angle_gamma   90.00
#
_symmetry.space_group_name_H-M   'P 1'
#
loop_
_entity.id
_entity.type
_entity.pdbx_description
1 polymer ?
#
loop_
_entity_poly.entity_id
_entity_poly.type
_entity_poly.pdbx_seq_one_letter_code
_entity_poly.pdbx_strand_id
1 'polypeptide(L)'
;MSEKIADFSLKHKGNSYSRNAQGQLVSVTNWETEGDMDVYGTVWGSITFLQDIGDANADGGTCSWAGEGFLPDGSKVIGFQEGTWEKSGNHKWKLV
;
A
#
# COMPACT_ATOMS: atom_id res chain seq x y z
N MET A 1 19.79 -2.14 12.77
CA MET A 1 18.50 -1.47 12.97
C MET A 1 18.70 -0.01 12.61
N SER A 2 18.10 0.45 11.53
CA SER A 2 18.10 1.87 11.16
C SER A 2 17.23 2.64 12.15
N GLU A 3 17.67 3.83 12.53
CA GLU A 3 16.89 4.75 13.35
C GLU A 3 15.60 5.12 12.60
N LYS A 4 14.48 5.15 13.32
CA LYS A 4 13.19 5.58 12.76
C LYS A 4 13.28 7.07 12.46
N ILE A 5 13.09 7.43 11.19
CA ILE A 5 13.32 8.80 10.71
C ILE A 5 12.07 9.69 10.91
N ALA A 6 10.86 9.15 10.69
CA ALA A 6 9.61 9.89 10.94
C ALA A 6 8.40 8.95 11.08
N ASP A 7 7.32 9.45 11.67
CA ASP A 7 5.96 8.91 11.58
C ASP A 7 5.16 9.68 10.53
N PHE A 8 4.27 8.98 9.81
CA PHE A 8 3.31 9.63 8.92
C PHE A 8 2.02 8.86 8.79
N SER A 9 1.00 9.62 8.41
CA SER A 9 -0.33 9.11 8.11
C SER A 9 -0.62 9.27 6.63
N LEU A 10 -1.18 8.21 6.05
CA LEU A 10 -1.64 8.21 4.67
C LEU A 10 -3.17 8.19 4.64
N LYS A 11 -3.76 8.98 3.75
CA LYS A 11 -5.18 9.01 3.48
C LYS A 11 -5.50 8.22 2.22
N HIS A 12 -6.52 7.36 2.34
CA HIS A 12 -7.07 6.65 1.20
C HIS A 12 -7.64 7.62 0.15
N LYS A 13 -7.32 7.39 -1.12
CA LYS A 13 -7.77 8.21 -2.27
C LYS A 13 -8.68 7.46 -3.23
N GLY A 14 -8.61 6.13 -3.25
CA GLY A 14 -9.47 5.33 -4.10
C GLY A 14 -8.93 3.93 -4.33
N ASN A 15 -9.75 3.10 -4.97
CA ASN A 15 -9.40 1.73 -5.36
C ASN A 15 -9.53 1.57 -6.86
N SER A 16 -8.73 0.66 -7.42
CA SER A 16 -8.91 0.13 -8.77
C SER A 16 -8.88 -1.38 -8.73
N TYR A 17 -9.68 -2.02 -9.58
CA TYR A 17 -9.79 -3.47 -9.64
C TYR A 17 -9.51 -3.93 -11.07
N SER A 18 -8.72 -4.99 -11.20
CA SER A 18 -8.47 -5.65 -12.48
C SER A 18 -8.31 -7.15 -12.28
N ARG A 19 -8.11 -7.89 -13.36
CA ARG A 19 -7.87 -9.34 -13.33
C ARG A 19 -6.51 -9.64 -13.94
N ASN A 20 -5.68 -10.42 -13.25
CA ASN A 20 -4.40 -10.86 -13.80
C ASN A 20 -4.56 -12.09 -14.71
N ALA A 21 -3.46 -12.53 -15.33
CA ALA A 21 -3.45 -13.68 -16.24
C ALA A 21 -3.82 -15.01 -15.54
N GLN A 22 -3.55 -15.12 -14.23
CA GLN A 22 -3.91 -16.25 -13.39
C GLN A 22 -5.40 -16.24 -12.98
N GLY A 23 -6.13 -15.20 -13.39
CA GLY A 23 -7.55 -15.06 -13.14
C GLY A 23 -7.90 -14.52 -11.75
N GLN A 24 -6.91 -14.08 -10.97
CA GLN A 24 -7.06 -13.50 -9.64
C GLN A 24 -7.55 -12.04 -9.74
N LEU A 25 -8.29 -11.59 -8.73
CA LEU A 25 -8.62 -10.19 -8.55
C LEU A 25 -7.36 -9.44 -8.09
N VAL A 26 -7.00 -8.39 -8.81
CA VAL A 26 -5.97 -7.43 -8.43
C VAL A 26 -6.67 -6.20 -7.91
N SER A 27 -6.55 -5.95 -6.61
CA SER A 27 -7.08 -4.75 -5.95
C SER A 27 -5.93 -3.80 -5.63
N VAL A 28 -5.96 -2.60 -6.19
CA VAL A 28 -4.96 -1.55 -5.95
C VAL A 28 -5.62 -0.45 -5.13
N THR A 29 -5.16 -0.23 -3.91
CA THR A 29 -5.64 0.84 -3.01
C THR A 29 -4.62 1.98 -2.99
N ASN A 30 -5.06 3.19 -3.27
CA ASN A 30 -4.19 4.36 -3.45
C ASN A 30 -4.22 5.27 -2.23
N TRP A 31 -3.06 5.83 -1.89
CA TRP A 31 -2.81 6.56 -0.66
C TRP A 31 -1.94 7.79 -0.92
N GLU A 32 -2.18 8.86 -0.15
CA GLU A 32 -1.37 10.08 -0.15
C GLU A 32 -1.15 10.55 1.29
N THR A 33 -0.02 11.17 1.60
CA THR A 33 0.17 11.86 2.88
C THR A 33 -0.85 12.98 3.09
N GLU A 34 -1.28 13.18 4.34
CA GLU A 34 -2.03 14.38 4.69
C GLU A 34 -1.06 15.55 4.89
N GLY A 35 -0.84 16.32 3.83
CA GLY A 35 0.07 17.46 3.82
C GLY A 35 1.51 17.08 3.46
N ASP A 36 2.37 18.11 3.42
CA ASP A 36 3.80 17.96 3.15
C ASP A 36 4.55 17.61 4.43
N MET A 37 5.36 16.57 4.37
CA MET A 37 6.24 16.17 5.46
C MET A 37 7.61 16.83 5.32
N ASP A 38 8.18 17.28 6.43
CA ASP A 38 9.50 17.95 6.44
C ASP A 38 10.62 17.10 5.81
N VAL A 39 10.58 15.77 5.96
CA VAL A 39 11.64 14.86 5.48
C VAL A 39 11.33 14.23 4.13
N TYR A 40 10.06 13.89 3.88
CA TYR A 40 9.65 13.09 2.71
C TYR A 40 8.78 13.87 1.70
N GLY A 41 8.48 15.14 2.01
CA GLY A 41 7.52 15.98 1.30
C GLY A 41 6.18 15.26 1.14
N THR A 42 5.63 15.24 -0.07
CA THR A 42 4.39 14.51 -0.37
C THR A 42 4.71 13.07 -0.76
N VAL A 43 4.09 12.07 -0.12
CA VAL A 43 4.22 10.66 -0.54
C VAL A 43 2.93 10.18 -1.18
N TRP A 44 3.06 9.58 -2.34
CA TRP A 44 2.01 8.84 -3.04
C TRP A 44 2.38 7.37 -3.12
N GLY A 45 1.41 6.49 -2.97
CA GLY A 45 1.65 5.09 -3.24
C GLY A 45 0.42 4.23 -3.21
N SER A 46 0.63 2.97 -3.56
CA SER A 46 -0.44 2.01 -3.74
C SER A 46 -0.09 0.69 -3.08
N ILE A 47 -1.07 0.09 -2.41
CA ILE A 47 -0.98 -1.31 -1.99
C ILE A 47 -1.72 -2.15 -3.02
N THR A 48 -1.07 -3.18 -3.54
CA THR A 48 -1.66 -4.18 -4.41
C THR A 48 -1.94 -5.45 -3.64
N PHE A 49 -3.18 -5.90 -3.66
CA PHE A 49 -3.63 -7.19 -3.13
C PHE A 49 -3.98 -8.13 -4.28
N LEU A 50 -3.53 -9.38 -4.17
CA LEU A 50 -3.94 -10.47 -5.06
C LEU A 50 -4.92 -11.37 -4.29
N GLN A 51 -6.11 -11.57 -4.84
CA GLN A 51 -7.14 -12.41 -4.24
C GLN A 51 -7.56 -13.49 -5.23
N ASP A 52 -7.58 -14.74 -4.76
CA ASP A 52 -8.06 -15.86 -5.55
C ASP A 52 -9.60 -15.83 -5.58
N ILE A 53 -10.19 -15.94 -6.77
CA ILE A 53 -11.64 -16.03 -6.91
C ILE A 53 -12.19 -17.34 -6.35
N GLY A 54 -11.37 -18.39 -6.29
CA GLY A 54 -11.70 -19.67 -5.67
C GLY A 54 -11.78 -19.62 -4.15
N ASP A 55 -11.16 -18.61 -3.53
CA ASP A 55 -11.20 -18.39 -2.08
C ASP A 55 -11.32 -16.89 -1.74
N ALA A 56 -12.51 -16.34 -2.01
CA ALA A 56 -12.81 -14.93 -1.74
C ALA A 56 -12.83 -14.57 -0.24
N ASN A 57 -12.78 -15.55 0.67
CA ASN A 57 -12.83 -15.36 2.11
C ASN A 57 -11.51 -15.66 2.81
N ALA A 58 -10.41 -15.74 2.06
CA ALA A 58 -9.08 -15.98 2.60
C ALA A 58 -8.81 -15.10 3.84
N ASP A 59 -8.26 -15.70 4.89
CA ASP A 59 -7.92 -14.99 6.13
C ASP A 59 -6.54 -14.31 6.05
N GLY A 60 -5.86 -14.39 4.91
CA GLY A 60 -4.60 -13.69 4.63
C GLY A 60 -4.11 -13.87 3.20
N GLY A 61 -3.03 -13.17 2.86
CA GLY A 61 -2.41 -13.26 1.54
C GLY A 61 -1.21 -12.34 1.38
N THR A 62 -0.62 -12.33 0.18
CA THR A 62 0.49 -11.44 -0.17
C THR A 62 -0.03 -10.07 -0.60
N CYS A 63 0.76 -9.04 -0.34
CA CYS A 63 0.54 -7.71 -0.88
C CYS A 63 1.87 -7.02 -1.17
N SER A 64 1.85 -6.04 -2.07
CA SER A 64 3.01 -5.21 -2.38
C SER A 64 2.67 -3.74 -2.29
N TRP A 65 3.65 -2.94 -1.88
CA TRP A 65 3.62 -1.48 -1.93
C TRP A 65 4.52 -0.99 -3.06
N ALA A 66 4.02 -0.04 -3.82
CA ALA A 66 4.82 0.78 -4.72
C ALA A 66 4.47 2.24 -4.46
N GLY A 67 5.48 3.10 -4.31
CA GLY A 67 5.25 4.51 -4.06
C GLY A 67 6.43 5.39 -4.42
N GLU A 68 6.15 6.69 -4.40
CA GLU A 68 7.11 7.75 -4.64
C GLU A 68 6.93 8.87 -3.62
N GLY A 69 8.06 9.42 -3.16
CA GLY A 69 8.12 10.61 -2.32
C GLY A 69 8.67 11.79 -3.11
N PHE A 70 8.00 12.92 -3.04
CA PHE A 70 8.40 14.18 -3.65
C PHE A 70 9.03 15.06 -2.58
N LEU A 71 10.37 15.07 -2.52
CA LEU A 71 11.11 15.71 -1.43
C LEU A 71 11.05 17.24 -1.54
N PRO A 72 11.21 17.99 -0.42
CA PRO A 72 11.15 19.46 -0.43
C PRO A 72 12.20 20.14 -1.33
N ASP A 73 13.31 19.46 -1.64
CA ASP A 73 14.34 19.94 -2.56
C ASP A 73 13.97 19.76 -4.05
N GLY A 74 12.77 19.22 -4.33
CA GLY A 74 12.26 18.94 -5.67
C GLY A 74 12.73 17.62 -6.27
N SER A 75 13.57 16.85 -5.56
CA SER A 75 13.96 15.52 -5.98
C SER A 75 12.89 14.47 -5.65
N LYS A 76 13.06 13.26 -6.21
CA LYS A 76 12.10 12.16 -6.06
C LYS A 76 12.78 10.89 -5.56
N VAL A 77 12.12 10.19 -4.65
CA VAL A 77 12.50 8.84 -4.21
C VAL A 77 11.42 7.85 -4.62
N ILE A 78 11.81 6.61 -4.94
CA ILE A 78 10.89 5.53 -5.28
C ILE A 78 11.16 4.36 -4.34
N GLY A 79 10.09 3.72 -3.86
CA GLY A 79 10.16 2.58 -2.95
C GLY A 79 9.24 1.46 -3.39
N PHE A 80 9.73 0.23 -3.26
CA PHE A 80 8.97 -1.00 -3.40
C PHE A 80 9.12 -1.81 -2.12
N GLN A 81 8.03 -2.39 -1.65
CA GLN A 81 8.04 -3.26 -0.48
C GLN A 81 7.08 -4.43 -0.72
N GLU A 82 7.51 -5.63 -0.36
CA GLU A 82 6.65 -6.80 -0.32
C GLU A 82 6.24 -7.06 1.14
N GLY A 83 5.04 -7.60 1.33
CA GLY A 83 4.51 -7.93 2.65
C GLY A 83 3.34 -8.92 2.58
N THR A 84 2.71 -9.14 3.71
CA THR A 84 1.50 -9.94 3.81
C THR A 84 0.41 -9.17 4.52
N TRP A 85 -0.82 -9.64 4.37
CA TRP A 85 -1.97 -9.17 5.13
C TRP A 85 -2.65 -10.34 5.81
N GLU A 86 -3.27 -10.06 6.95
CA GLU A 86 -4.13 -11.01 7.64
C GLU A 86 -5.43 -10.34 8.08
N LYS A 87 -6.49 -11.12 8.13
CA LYS A 87 -7.79 -10.69 8.64
C LYS A 87 -7.69 -10.48 10.15
N SER A 88 -8.22 -9.35 10.61
CA SER A 88 -8.18 -8.94 12.01
C SER A 88 -9.58 -8.67 12.58
N GLY A 89 -10.63 -9.13 11.89
CA GLY A 89 -12.03 -9.00 12.29
C GLY A 89 -12.99 -9.00 11.09
N ASN A 90 -14.26 -8.67 11.34
CA ASN A 90 -15.26 -8.57 10.28
C ASN A 90 -14.94 -7.37 9.37
N HIS A 91 -14.63 -7.65 8.11
CA HIS A 91 -14.24 -6.65 7.11
C HIS A 91 -13.06 -5.77 7.56
N LYS A 92 -12.13 -6.35 8.33
CA LYS A 92 -10.93 -5.70 8.82
C LYS A 92 -9.72 -6.55 8.52
N TRP A 93 -8.67 -5.89 8.08
CA TRP A 93 -7.40 -6.50 7.71
C TRP A 93 -6.27 -5.63 8.21
N LYS A 94 -5.13 -6.25 8.50
CA LYS A 94 -3.89 -5.55 8.84
C LYS A 94 -2.76 -6.09 7.98
N LEU A 95 -1.79 -5.22 7.69
CA LEU A 95 -0.52 -5.62 7.10
C LEU A 95 0.38 -6.20 8.20
N VAL A 96 1.17 -7.20 7.85
CA VAL A 96 2.11 -7.90 8.74
C VAL A 96 3.53 -7.76 8.20
#